data_AF-A0A380S8R4-F1
#
_entry.id   AF-A0A380S8R4-F1
#
_cell.length_a   1.000
_cell.length_b   1.000
_cell.length_c   1.000
_cell.angle_alpha   90.00
_cell.angle_beta   90.00
_cell.angle_gamma   90.00
#
_symmetry.space_group_name_H-M   'P 1'
#
loop_
_entity.id
_entity.type
_entity.pdbx_description
1 polymer ?
#
loop_
_entity_poly.entity_id
_entity_poly.type
_entity_poly.pdbx_seq_one_letter_code
_entity_poly.pdbx_strand_id
1 'polypeptide(L)'
;MTKFRPCIDLHDGKVKQIVGSSLSDSGAGLKTNFETDRSSAWFAELYKKDGIKGGHVIMLGKGNESAAKDALSAYPGGMQVGGGINAQNALEYIQAGASHVIVTSWIFPDGKLDRSRLDELVKTVGKEHLILDLSCKRTGMVDGKPQWKIATNRWQTIIDIEINKETLEDLAKSCDEFLVHAADVEGKQQGMDDELIKFLAENSPIPVTYAGGAKSLEDLIHCKEISNGKIDLTIGSALDLFGGKGVKYDDCVKFNKAQG
;
A
#
# COMPACT_ATOMS: atom_id res chain seq x y z
N MET A 1 -14.95 -0.94 -9.62
CA MET A 1 -15.05 -2.40 -9.41
C MET A 1 -13.78 -2.81 -8.70
N THR A 2 -13.91 -3.52 -7.57
CA THR A 2 -12.78 -3.99 -6.75
C THR A 2 -11.82 -4.84 -7.57
N LYS A 3 -10.53 -4.53 -7.48
CA LYS A 3 -9.45 -5.30 -8.07
C LYS A 3 -8.49 -5.81 -7.00
N PHE A 4 -7.93 -6.98 -7.25
CA PHE A 4 -6.68 -7.41 -6.64
C PHE A 4 -5.55 -6.49 -7.12
N ARG A 5 -4.79 -5.95 -6.16
CA ARG A 5 -3.57 -5.17 -6.37
C ARG A 5 -2.37 -5.94 -5.81
N PRO A 6 -1.35 -6.26 -6.61
CA PRO A 6 -0.18 -6.99 -6.11
C PRO A 6 0.81 -6.05 -5.44
N CYS A 7 1.65 -6.57 -4.56
CA CYS A 7 2.79 -5.83 -4.00
C CYS A 7 4.13 -6.47 -4.39
N ILE A 8 5.20 -5.68 -4.34
CA ILE A 8 6.60 -6.12 -4.41
C ILE A 8 7.36 -5.41 -3.28
N ASP A 9 7.58 -6.11 -2.18
CA ASP A 9 8.33 -5.58 -1.05
C ASP A 9 9.83 -5.81 -1.26
N LEU A 10 10.61 -4.73 -1.13
CA LEU A 10 12.05 -4.73 -1.36
C LEU A 10 12.81 -4.46 -0.07
N HIS A 11 13.79 -5.30 0.23
CA HIS A 11 14.74 -5.09 1.31
C HIS A 11 16.14 -5.53 0.86
N ASP A 12 17.14 -4.67 1.05
CA ASP A 12 18.52 -4.83 0.55
C ASP A 12 18.58 -5.20 -0.94
N GLY A 13 17.71 -4.56 -1.74
CA GLY A 13 17.66 -4.74 -3.20
C GLY A 13 17.05 -6.07 -3.65
N LYS A 14 16.49 -6.86 -2.72
CA LYS A 14 15.84 -8.15 -3.02
C LYS A 14 14.36 -8.12 -2.72
N VAL A 15 13.61 -8.93 -3.46
CA VAL A 15 12.19 -9.17 -3.19
C VAL A 15 12.07 -10.05 -1.94
N LYS A 16 11.47 -9.49 -0.88
CA LYS A 16 11.27 -10.19 0.39
C LYS A 16 9.88 -9.89 0.93
N GLN A 17 9.17 -10.92 1.37
CA GLN A 17 8.01 -10.71 2.23
C GLN A 17 8.48 -10.73 3.67
N ILE A 18 8.27 -9.61 4.36
CA ILE A 18 8.66 -9.44 5.76
C ILE A 18 7.43 -9.54 6.66
N VAL A 19 7.66 -9.89 7.92
CA VAL A 19 6.68 -9.57 8.96
C VAL A 19 6.96 -8.13 9.38
N GLY A 20 6.11 -7.18 9.02
CA GLY A 20 6.32 -5.74 9.27
C GLY A 20 6.58 -5.38 10.74
N SER A 21 6.03 -6.15 11.71
CA SER A 21 6.32 -6.01 13.15
C SER A 21 7.74 -6.43 13.57
N SER A 22 8.51 -7.07 12.69
CA SER A 22 9.90 -7.48 12.95
C SER A 22 10.96 -6.48 12.50
N LEU A 23 10.56 -5.37 11.86
CA LEU A 23 11.46 -4.25 11.58
C LEU A 23 11.75 -3.50 12.89
N SER A 24 12.82 -3.88 13.59
CA SER A 24 13.34 -3.12 14.73
C SER A 24 14.76 -2.65 14.47
N ASP A 25 15.09 -1.46 14.99
CA ASP A 25 16.47 -0.94 14.98
C ASP A 25 17.34 -1.63 16.05
N SER A 26 16.79 -2.60 16.79
CA SER A 26 17.40 -3.26 17.94
C SER A 26 18.30 -4.44 17.58
N GLY A 27 18.56 -4.69 16.30
CA GLY A 27 19.43 -5.79 15.84
C GLY A 27 18.84 -7.19 16.02
N ALA A 28 17.59 -7.32 16.49
CA ALA A 28 16.81 -8.55 16.39
C ALA A 28 16.43 -8.69 14.91
N GLY A 29 17.20 -9.48 14.16
CA GLY A 29 17.11 -9.57 12.70
C GLY A 29 15.68 -9.65 12.14
N LEU A 30 15.50 -9.03 10.98
CA LEU A 30 14.27 -9.01 10.19
C LEU A 30 13.73 -10.44 10.03
N LYS A 31 12.49 -10.71 10.44
CA LYS A 31 11.83 -11.99 10.15
C LYS A 31 11.31 -11.94 8.72
N THR A 32 11.95 -12.70 7.84
CA THR A 32 11.50 -12.92 6.47
C THR A 32 10.56 -14.13 6.43
N ASN A 33 9.38 -13.94 5.85
CA ASN A 33 8.48 -15.05 5.50
C ASN A 33 8.92 -15.70 4.19
N PHE A 34 9.60 -14.95 3.32
CA PHE A 34 10.03 -15.37 2.00
C PHE A 34 11.18 -14.50 1.49
N GLU A 35 12.16 -15.12 0.85
CA GLU A 35 13.18 -14.47 0.02
C GLU A 35 13.31 -15.28 -1.26
N THR A 36 13.54 -14.59 -2.38
CA THR A 36 13.68 -15.22 -3.69
C THR A 36 14.83 -14.58 -4.47
N ASP A 37 15.45 -15.37 -5.35
CA ASP A 37 16.43 -14.88 -6.31
C ASP A 37 15.77 -14.26 -7.56
N ARG A 38 14.44 -14.31 -7.68
CA ARG A 38 13.72 -13.63 -8.75
C ARG A 38 13.83 -12.12 -8.56
N SER A 39 14.22 -11.41 -9.61
CA SER A 39 14.31 -9.96 -9.60
C SER A 39 12.93 -9.31 -9.47
N SER A 40 12.90 -8.08 -8.96
CA SER A 40 11.69 -7.25 -8.94
C SER A 40 11.10 -7.01 -10.34
N ALA A 41 11.96 -6.87 -11.35
CA ALA A 41 11.58 -6.81 -12.76
C ALA A 41 10.79 -8.05 -13.20
N TRP A 42 11.21 -9.25 -12.78
CA TRP A 42 10.51 -10.50 -13.13
C TRP A 42 9.04 -10.49 -12.64
N PHE A 43 8.79 -9.99 -11.42
CA PHE A 43 7.43 -9.85 -10.89
C PHE A 43 6.63 -8.78 -11.65
N ALA A 44 7.24 -7.64 -11.96
CA ALA A 44 6.58 -6.59 -12.74
C ALA A 44 6.24 -7.06 -14.17
N GLU A 45 7.11 -7.84 -14.82
CA GLU A 45 6.85 -8.47 -16.13
C GLU A 45 5.69 -9.48 -16.06
N LEU A 46 5.61 -10.26 -14.99
CA LEU A 46 4.47 -11.15 -14.75
C LEU A 46 3.18 -10.35 -14.65
N TYR A 47 3.14 -9.31 -13.81
CA TYR A 47 1.96 -8.46 -13.65
C TYR A 47 1.57 -7.75 -14.95
N LYS A 48 2.56 -7.35 -15.75
CA LYS A 48 2.36 -6.80 -17.10
C LYS A 48 1.74 -7.79 -18.05
N LYS A 49 2.26 -9.01 -18.10
CA LYS A 49 1.73 -10.10 -18.93
C LYS A 49 0.26 -10.38 -18.61
N ASP A 50 -0.11 -10.31 -17.34
CA ASP A 50 -1.48 -10.55 -16.89
C ASP A 50 -2.37 -9.29 -16.86
N GLY A 51 -1.84 -8.14 -17.28
CA GLY A 51 -2.58 -6.88 -17.40
C GLY A 51 -2.97 -6.24 -16.06
N ILE A 52 -2.31 -6.61 -14.97
CA ILE A 52 -2.61 -6.11 -13.62
C ILE A 52 -1.87 -4.78 -13.40
N LYS A 53 -2.60 -3.69 -13.16
CA LYS A 53 -2.03 -2.36 -12.92
C LYS A 53 -2.22 -1.89 -11.47
N GLY A 54 -1.42 -0.91 -11.07
CA GLY A 54 -1.41 -0.27 -9.75
C GLY A 54 -1.00 -1.22 -8.63
N GLY A 55 -0.18 -2.21 -8.96
CA GLY A 55 0.59 -2.89 -7.93
C GLY A 55 1.68 -1.97 -7.39
N HIS A 56 1.99 -2.07 -6.10
CA HIS A 56 2.95 -1.19 -5.45
C HIS A 56 4.27 -1.89 -5.12
N VAL A 57 5.37 -1.24 -5.46
CA VAL A 57 6.72 -1.60 -5.08
C VAL A 57 7.09 -0.83 -3.81
N ILE A 58 7.34 -1.49 -2.69
CA ILE A 58 7.61 -0.84 -1.41
C ILE A 58 9.07 -1.03 -1.01
N MET A 59 9.81 0.07 -0.94
CA MET A 59 11.19 0.08 -0.48
C MET A 59 11.26 0.11 1.05
N LEU A 60 11.72 -0.98 1.64
CA LEU A 60 11.86 -1.16 3.08
C LEU A 60 13.33 -0.97 3.46
N GLY A 61 13.67 0.23 3.93
CA GLY A 61 15.04 0.60 4.24
C GLY A 61 15.84 1.05 3.01
N LYS A 62 17.17 1.08 3.15
CA LYS A 62 18.11 1.58 2.14
C LYS A 62 18.50 0.50 1.14
N GLY A 63 19.03 0.89 -0.02
CA GLY A 63 19.63 -0.04 -0.99
C GLY A 63 18.62 -0.72 -1.92
N ASN A 64 17.40 -0.21 -1.99
CA ASN A 64 16.32 -0.75 -2.79
C ASN A 64 16.12 0.00 -4.12
N GLU A 65 16.81 1.13 -4.31
CA GLU A 65 16.55 2.10 -5.37
C GLU A 65 16.74 1.48 -6.77
N SER A 66 17.79 0.68 -6.97
CA SER A 66 18.02 -0.03 -8.24
C SER A 66 16.92 -1.04 -8.51
N ALA A 67 16.60 -1.90 -7.55
CA ALA A 67 15.58 -2.92 -7.71
C ALA A 67 14.18 -2.30 -7.91
N ALA A 68 13.89 -1.16 -7.28
CA ALA A 68 12.66 -0.43 -7.52
C ALA A 68 12.58 0.02 -8.98
N LYS A 69 13.61 0.69 -9.50
CA LYS A 69 13.66 1.15 -10.90
C LYS A 69 13.62 -0.01 -11.91
N ASP A 70 14.20 -1.16 -11.59
CA ASP A 70 14.11 -2.36 -12.43
C ASP A 70 12.65 -2.83 -12.58
N ALA A 71 11.86 -2.84 -11.50
CA ALA A 71 10.44 -3.17 -11.57
C ALA A 71 9.64 -2.12 -12.37
N LEU A 72 9.93 -0.84 -12.14
CA LEU A 72 9.23 0.26 -12.82
C LEU A 72 9.48 0.27 -14.33
N SER A 73 10.73 0.08 -14.75
CA SER A 73 11.12 0.04 -16.16
C SER A 73 10.59 -1.20 -16.89
N ALA A 74 10.44 -2.33 -16.18
CA ALA A 74 9.83 -3.54 -16.73
C ALA A 74 8.33 -3.34 -17.08
N TYR A 75 7.61 -2.54 -16.28
CA TYR A 75 6.21 -2.22 -16.53
C TYR A 75 5.90 -0.71 -16.38
N PRO A 76 6.31 0.11 -17.38
CA PRO A 76 6.08 1.54 -17.36
C PRO A 76 4.59 1.87 -17.30
N GLY A 77 4.21 2.73 -16.36
CA GLY A 77 2.82 3.10 -16.08
C GLY A 77 1.96 1.99 -15.48
N GLY A 78 2.54 0.83 -15.15
CA GLY A 78 1.84 -0.30 -14.55
C GLY A 78 2.01 -0.41 -13.04
N MET A 79 3.16 0.02 -12.53
CA MET A 79 3.53 -0.11 -11.11
C MET A 79 3.56 1.24 -10.39
N GLN A 80 3.38 1.22 -9.09
CA GLN A 80 3.53 2.36 -8.17
C GLN A 80 4.78 2.11 -7.30
N VAL A 81 5.32 3.14 -6.66
CA VAL A 81 6.49 2.98 -5.77
C VAL A 81 6.41 3.81 -4.51
N GLY A 82 6.70 3.19 -3.37
CA GLY A 82 6.74 3.81 -2.06
C GLY A 82 8.01 3.49 -1.28
N GLY A 83 8.19 4.19 -0.15
CA GLY A 83 9.34 4.04 0.73
C GLY A 83 10.40 5.13 0.51
N GLY A 84 10.50 6.08 1.45
CA GLY A 84 11.47 7.17 1.37
C GLY A 84 11.18 8.22 0.29
N ILE A 85 9.98 8.21 -0.30
CA ILE A 85 9.55 9.21 -1.29
C ILE A 85 9.44 10.60 -0.64
N ASN A 86 10.00 11.60 -1.32
CA ASN A 86 9.93 13.01 -1.00
C ASN A 86 9.99 13.86 -2.28
N ALA A 87 9.78 15.17 -2.17
CA ALA A 87 9.77 16.06 -3.33
C ALA A 87 11.10 16.08 -4.12
N GLN A 88 12.23 15.70 -3.50
CA GLN A 88 13.53 15.72 -4.15
C GLN A 88 13.78 14.49 -5.02
N ASN A 89 13.15 13.34 -4.72
CA ASN A 89 13.33 12.09 -5.46
C ASN A 89 12.10 11.62 -6.24
N ALA A 90 10.91 12.15 -5.96
CA ALA A 90 9.66 11.67 -6.55
C ALA A 90 9.67 11.66 -8.09
N LEU A 91 10.16 12.75 -8.71
CA LEU A 91 10.20 12.87 -10.17
C LEU A 91 11.08 11.81 -10.84
N GLU A 92 12.18 11.42 -10.18
CA GLU A 92 13.09 10.39 -10.68
C GLU A 92 12.38 9.03 -10.85
N TYR A 93 11.49 8.69 -9.91
CA TYR A 93 10.73 7.44 -9.99
C TYR A 93 9.61 7.48 -11.03
N ILE A 94 8.94 8.62 -11.20
CA ILE A 94 7.99 8.81 -12.30
C ILE A 94 8.70 8.64 -13.64
N GLN A 95 9.87 9.26 -13.81
CA GLN A 95 10.70 9.12 -15.01
C GLN A 95 11.22 7.70 -15.23
N ALA A 96 11.44 6.94 -14.16
CA ALA A 96 11.81 5.52 -14.24
C ALA A 96 10.65 4.58 -14.64
N GLY A 97 9.42 5.11 -14.77
CA GLY A 97 8.25 4.37 -15.25
C GLY A 97 7.17 4.13 -14.19
N ALA A 98 7.29 4.70 -12.99
CA ALA A 98 6.19 4.64 -12.03
C ALA A 98 4.95 5.36 -12.57
N SER A 99 3.79 4.70 -12.43
CA SER A 99 2.50 5.36 -12.60
C SER A 99 2.27 6.41 -11.52
N HIS A 100 2.64 6.08 -10.28
CA HIS A 100 2.51 6.95 -9.12
C HIS A 100 3.66 6.73 -8.16
N VAL A 101 3.98 7.78 -7.40
CA VAL A 101 4.78 7.67 -6.19
C VAL A 101 3.85 7.66 -4.96
N ILE A 102 4.24 6.89 -3.94
CA ILE A 102 3.50 6.70 -2.71
C ILE A 102 4.29 7.37 -1.59
N VAL A 103 3.74 8.46 -1.03
CA VAL A 103 4.33 9.14 0.11
C VAL A 103 3.72 8.66 1.42
N THR A 104 4.57 8.46 2.42
CA THR A 104 4.22 7.92 3.74
C THR A 104 4.52 8.96 4.83
N SER A 105 5.56 8.76 5.65
CA SER A 105 5.87 9.59 6.80
C SER A 105 6.43 10.98 6.48
N TRP A 106 6.90 11.23 5.25
CA TRP A 106 7.55 12.50 4.90
C TRP A 106 6.61 13.70 4.99
N ILE A 107 5.32 13.53 4.74
CA ILE A 107 4.29 14.57 4.90
C ILE A 107 3.79 14.71 6.35
N PHE A 108 4.30 13.90 7.28
CA PHE A 108 3.95 13.94 8.70
C PHE A 108 5.16 14.22 9.61
N PRO A 109 5.97 15.27 9.36
CA PRO A 109 7.07 15.60 10.26
C PRO A 109 6.55 15.85 11.68
N ASP A 110 7.23 15.27 12.67
CA ASP A 110 6.86 15.35 14.09
C ASP A 110 5.39 14.97 14.36
N GLY A 111 4.84 14.09 13.52
CA GLY A 111 3.47 13.59 13.63
C GLY A 111 2.38 14.60 13.28
N LYS A 112 2.68 15.63 12.50
CA LYS A 112 1.70 16.60 12.02
C LYS A 112 1.74 16.70 10.51
N LEU A 113 0.57 16.84 9.88
CA LEU A 113 0.49 17.07 8.45
C LEU A 113 1.20 18.38 8.11
N ASP A 114 2.24 18.29 7.29
CA ASP A 114 2.92 19.44 6.71
C ASP A 114 2.39 19.67 5.29
N ARG A 115 1.46 20.62 5.17
CA ARG A 115 0.87 20.99 3.87
C ARG A 115 1.90 21.51 2.88
N SER A 116 2.94 22.20 3.35
CA SER A 116 3.95 22.76 2.44
C SER A 116 4.72 21.66 1.73
N ARG A 117 5.04 20.56 2.43
CA ARG A 117 5.63 19.35 1.84
C ARG A 117 4.69 18.67 0.85
N LEU A 118 3.43 18.53 1.21
CA LEU A 118 2.43 17.93 0.32
C LEU A 118 2.25 18.74 -0.96
N ASP A 119 2.15 20.08 -0.85
CA ASP A 119 2.05 20.99 -1.99
C ASP A 119 3.32 20.95 -2.85
N GLU A 120 4.50 20.81 -2.25
CA GLU A 120 5.77 20.62 -2.96
C GLU A 120 5.74 19.33 -3.80
N LEU A 121 5.27 18.22 -3.24
CA LEU A 121 5.11 16.96 -3.98
C LEU A 121 4.13 17.11 -5.15
N VAL A 122 2.95 17.69 -4.91
CA VAL A 122 1.95 17.92 -5.96
C VAL A 122 2.53 18.79 -7.07
N LYS A 123 3.30 19.82 -6.74
CA LYS A 123 3.98 20.66 -7.73
C LYS A 123 5.04 19.88 -8.52
N THR A 124 5.73 18.94 -7.89
CA THR A 124 6.82 18.17 -8.53
C THR A 124 6.32 17.09 -9.48
N VAL A 125 5.30 16.32 -9.08
CA VAL A 125 4.84 15.16 -9.87
C VAL A 125 3.42 15.29 -10.42
N GLY A 126 2.62 16.27 -9.98
CA GLY A 126 1.19 16.31 -10.27
C GLY A 126 0.41 15.41 -9.32
N LYS A 127 -0.83 15.79 -9.00
CA LYS A 127 -1.66 15.01 -8.07
C LYS A 127 -2.05 13.65 -8.65
N GLU A 128 -2.19 13.58 -9.98
CA GLU A 128 -2.49 12.40 -10.80
C GLU A 128 -1.37 11.34 -10.78
N HIS A 129 -0.23 11.65 -10.15
CA HIS A 129 0.89 10.75 -9.96
C HIS A 129 1.24 10.56 -8.47
N LEU A 130 0.39 11.03 -7.56
CA LEU A 130 0.62 10.97 -6.13
C LEU A 130 -0.41 10.06 -5.43
N ILE A 131 0.09 9.18 -4.57
CA ILE A 131 -0.69 8.36 -3.65
C ILE A 131 -0.28 8.70 -2.22
N LEU A 132 -1.25 8.88 -1.34
CA LEU A 132 -0.98 9.01 0.09
C LEU A 132 -1.19 7.66 0.77
N ASP A 133 -0.14 7.16 1.42
CA ASP A 133 -0.23 6.01 2.30
C ASP A 133 -0.72 6.45 3.67
N LEU A 134 -1.98 6.14 3.95
CA LEU A 134 -2.66 6.43 5.20
C LEU A 134 -2.62 5.21 6.10
N SER A 135 -1.42 4.88 6.54
CA SER A 135 -1.19 3.87 7.55
C SER A 135 -1.99 4.21 8.81
N CYS A 136 -3.02 3.41 9.16
CA CYS A 136 -3.89 3.68 10.30
C CYS A 136 -4.04 2.52 11.32
N LYS A 137 -4.42 2.88 12.55
CA LYS A 137 -4.75 1.96 13.64
C LYS A 137 -6.08 2.33 14.28
N ARG A 138 -6.85 1.32 14.69
CA ARG A 138 -8.02 1.53 15.53
C ARG A 138 -7.58 1.99 16.91
N THR A 139 -8.07 3.14 17.35
CA THR A 139 -7.70 3.76 18.63
C THR A 139 -8.78 3.65 19.70
N GLY A 140 -9.99 3.26 19.30
CA GLY A 140 -11.10 3.06 20.23
C GLY A 140 -12.45 3.25 19.56
N MET A 141 -13.40 3.76 20.34
CA MET A 141 -14.74 4.11 19.89
C MET A 141 -15.04 5.56 20.29
N VAL A 142 -15.63 6.33 19.39
CA VAL A 142 -16.16 7.69 19.64
C VAL A 142 -17.62 7.71 19.21
N ASP A 143 -18.52 8.11 20.10
CA ASP A 143 -19.97 8.14 19.87
C ASP A 143 -20.54 6.80 19.32
N GLY A 144 -20.02 5.69 19.83
CA GLY A 144 -20.43 4.34 19.43
C GLY A 144 -19.92 3.88 18.06
N LYS A 145 -19.04 4.65 17.40
CA LYS A 145 -18.39 4.29 16.13
C LYS A 145 -16.90 4.03 16.34
N PRO A 146 -16.27 3.14 15.55
CA PRO A 146 -14.81 2.96 15.61
C PRO A 146 -14.09 4.26 15.24
N GLN A 147 -12.97 4.50 15.92
CA GLN A 147 -12.04 5.57 15.57
C GLN A 147 -10.74 4.98 15.05
N TRP A 148 -10.26 5.48 13.92
CA TRP A 148 -8.95 5.16 13.37
C TRP A 148 -8.08 6.40 13.28
N LYS A 149 -6.83 6.31 13.73
CA LYS A 149 -5.85 7.39 13.61
C LYS A 149 -4.66 6.95 12.78
N ILE A 150 -4.03 7.91 12.11
CA ILE A 150 -2.79 7.68 11.37
C ILE A 150 -1.70 7.23 12.35
N ALA A 151 -0.92 6.26 11.91
CA ALA A 151 0.23 5.75 12.62
C ALA A 151 1.46 5.85 11.72
N THR A 152 2.54 6.39 12.27
CA THR A 152 3.83 6.56 11.61
C THR A 152 4.91 5.72 12.30
N ASN A 153 6.14 5.79 11.79
CA ASN A 153 7.29 5.05 12.32
C ASN A 153 6.98 3.55 12.52
N ARG A 154 6.64 2.84 11.43
CA ARG A 154 6.32 1.41 11.46
C ARG A 154 5.24 1.08 12.52
N TRP A 155 4.17 1.87 12.56
CA TRP A 155 3.04 1.67 13.47
C TRP A 155 3.30 1.96 14.95
N GLN A 156 4.47 2.49 15.30
CA GLN A 156 4.87 2.71 16.69
C GLN A 156 4.37 4.05 17.24
N THR A 157 4.07 5.00 16.37
CA THR A 157 3.65 6.35 16.77
C THR A 157 2.28 6.65 16.20
N ILE A 158 1.26 6.68 17.04
CA ILE A 158 -0.07 7.16 16.67
C ILE A 158 -0.05 8.68 16.72
N ILE A 159 -0.45 9.33 15.63
CA ILE A 159 -0.48 10.78 15.52
C ILE A 159 -1.91 11.28 15.63
N ASP A 160 -2.09 12.55 15.99
CA ASP A 160 -3.43 13.12 16.22
C ASP A 160 -4.11 13.56 14.91
N ILE A 161 -4.14 12.65 13.95
CA ILE A 161 -4.84 12.80 12.67
C ILE A 161 -5.75 11.60 12.51
N GLU A 162 -7.05 11.85 12.51
CA GLU A 162 -8.09 10.84 12.37
C GLU A 162 -8.37 10.53 10.89
N ILE A 163 -8.58 9.25 10.59
CA ILE A 163 -9.16 8.82 9.31
C ILE A 163 -10.69 9.01 9.43
N ASN A 164 -11.13 10.21 9.09
CA ASN A 164 -12.54 10.56 8.99
C ASN A 164 -12.85 11.17 7.61
N LYS A 165 -14.13 11.49 7.37
CA LYS A 165 -14.58 12.00 6.08
C LYS A 165 -13.89 13.31 5.71
N GLU A 166 -13.79 14.23 6.65
CA GLU A 166 -13.21 15.57 6.44
C GLU A 166 -11.72 15.48 6.09
N THR A 167 -10.96 14.62 6.79
CA THR A 167 -9.56 14.34 6.48
C THR A 167 -9.41 13.74 5.08
N LEU A 168 -10.25 12.75 4.72
CA LEU A 168 -10.20 12.13 3.38
C LEU A 168 -10.56 13.12 2.27
N GLU A 169 -11.61 13.93 2.45
CA GLU A 169 -12.01 14.98 1.50
C GLU A 169 -10.93 16.03 1.30
N ASP A 170 -10.23 16.40 2.38
CA ASP A 170 -9.17 17.38 2.29
C ASP A 170 -7.91 16.83 1.61
N LEU A 171 -7.45 15.65 2.02
CA LEU A 171 -6.26 15.01 1.45
C LEU A 171 -6.44 14.62 -0.02
N ALA A 172 -7.65 14.25 -0.43
CA ALA A 172 -7.95 13.88 -1.81
C ALA A 172 -7.80 15.03 -2.82
N LYS A 173 -7.69 16.28 -2.35
CA LYS A 173 -7.37 17.42 -3.21
C LYS A 173 -5.93 17.34 -3.75
N SER A 174 -5.07 16.60 -3.05
CA SER A 174 -3.63 16.55 -3.30
C SER A 174 -3.15 15.20 -3.87
N CYS A 175 -3.99 14.18 -4.01
CA CYS A 175 -3.60 12.88 -4.55
C CYS A 175 -4.65 12.27 -5.46
N ASP A 176 -4.26 11.24 -6.22
CA ASP A 176 -5.14 10.51 -7.13
C ASP A 176 -5.77 9.29 -6.47
N GLU A 177 -5.09 8.69 -5.49
CA GLU A 177 -5.53 7.48 -4.80
C GLU A 177 -5.02 7.47 -3.35
N PHE A 178 -5.74 6.77 -2.46
CA PHE A 178 -5.27 6.42 -1.13
C PHE A 178 -4.79 4.97 -1.08
N LEU A 179 -3.64 4.74 -0.46
CA LEU A 179 -3.24 3.41 -0.01
C LEU A 179 -3.49 3.35 1.50
N VAL A 180 -4.50 2.62 1.94
CA VAL A 180 -4.80 2.50 3.37
C VAL A 180 -4.23 1.20 3.88
N HIS A 181 -3.11 1.32 4.61
CA HIS A 181 -2.62 0.22 5.41
C HIS A 181 -3.36 0.17 6.75
N ALA A 182 -3.82 -1.01 7.15
CA ALA A 182 -4.43 -1.22 8.46
C ALA A 182 -3.66 -2.33 9.20
N ALA A 183 -3.01 -1.95 10.31
CA ALA A 183 -2.19 -2.86 11.09
C ALA A 183 -2.74 -3.03 12.50
N ASP A 184 -3.70 -3.92 12.68
CA ASP A 184 -4.00 -4.48 14.00
C ASP A 184 -3.02 -5.61 14.29
N VAL A 185 -1.93 -5.24 14.97
CA VAL A 185 -0.84 -6.10 15.49
C VAL A 185 -0.57 -7.30 14.58
N GLU A 186 0.15 -7.05 13.50
CA GLU A 186 0.64 -8.06 12.57
C GLU A 186 1.24 -9.26 13.35
N GLY A 187 0.47 -10.35 13.38
CA GLY A 187 0.68 -11.48 14.29
C GLY A 187 -0.58 -12.02 14.99
N LYS A 188 -1.69 -11.25 15.04
CA LYS A 188 -2.96 -11.70 15.66
C LYS A 188 -3.97 -12.37 14.72
N GLN A 189 -3.67 -12.55 13.43
CA GLN A 189 -4.53 -13.26 12.46
C GLN A 189 -6.01 -12.80 12.42
N GLN A 190 -6.30 -11.53 12.74
CA GLN A 190 -7.70 -11.08 12.86
C GLN A 190 -8.40 -10.74 11.53
N GLY A 191 -7.74 -10.96 10.39
CA GLY A 191 -8.32 -10.69 9.07
C GLY A 191 -8.32 -9.21 8.73
N MET A 192 -9.18 -8.83 7.78
CA MET A 192 -9.37 -7.44 7.37
C MET A 192 -10.23 -6.68 8.39
N ASP A 193 -10.05 -5.37 8.47
CA ASP A 193 -10.93 -4.48 9.24
C ASP A 193 -12.15 -4.11 8.38
N ASP A 194 -13.20 -4.93 8.47
CA ASP A 194 -14.45 -4.74 7.72
C ASP A 194 -15.13 -3.39 7.98
N GLU A 195 -15.04 -2.87 9.21
CA GLU A 195 -15.64 -1.59 9.57
C GLU A 195 -14.90 -0.45 8.87
N LEU A 196 -13.57 -0.53 8.80
CA LEU A 196 -12.76 0.43 8.06
C LEU A 196 -13.00 0.35 6.55
N ILE A 197 -13.08 -0.85 5.97
CA ILE A 197 -13.35 -1.01 4.53
C ILE A 197 -14.70 -0.37 4.16
N LYS A 198 -15.75 -0.62 4.94
CA LYS A 198 -17.07 0.00 4.75
C LYS A 198 -16.99 1.51 4.88
N PHE A 199 -16.32 1.99 5.92
CA PHE A 199 -16.12 3.42 6.14
C PHE A 199 -15.44 4.10 4.95
N LEU A 200 -14.35 3.53 4.43
CA LEU A 200 -13.62 4.06 3.27
C LEU A 200 -14.47 4.03 2.00
N ALA A 201 -15.24 2.95 1.78
CA ALA A 201 -16.12 2.82 0.61
C ALA A 201 -17.26 3.87 0.60
N GLU A 202 -17.69 4.29 1.79
CA GLU A 202 -18.72 5.32 1.96
C GLU A 202 -18.17 6.74 1.86
N ASN A 203 -16.96 6.99 2.38
CA ASN A 203 -16.49 8.35 2.64
C ASN A 203 -15.31 8.81 1.75
N SER A 204 -14.58 7.90 1.09
CA SER A 204 -13.48 8.33 0.22
C SER A 204 -14.01 8.94 -1.08
N PRO A 205 -13.58 10.17 -1.45
CA PRO A 205 -13.99 10.80 -2.71
C PRO A 205 -13.16 10.32 -3.92
N ILE A 206 -12.07 9.59 -3.69
CA ILE A 206 -11.13 9.08 -4.70
C ILE A 206 -10.89 7.57 -4.49
N PRO A 207 -10.30 6.86 -5.48
CA PRO A 207 -9.96 5.44 -5.34
C PRO A 207 -9.16 5.14 -4.08
N VAL A 208 -9.40 3.95 -3.53
CA VAL A 208 -8.68 3.44 -2.36
C VAL A 208 -8.25 2.00 -2.61
N THR A 209 -6.98 1.74 -2.37
CA THR A 209 -6.46 0.38 -2.20
C THR A 209 -6.28 0.11 -0.72
N TYR A 210 -6.94 -0.93 -0.21
CA TYR A 210 -6.78 -1.42 1.15
C TYR A 210 -5.69 -2.49 1.21
N ALA A 211 -4.85 -2.44 2.24
CA ALA A 211 -3.76 -3.38 2.44
C ALA A 211 -3.62 -3.73 3.94
N GLY A 212 -4.05 -4.93 4.31
CA GLY A 212 -3.95 -5.42 5.68
C GLY A 212 -4.79 -6.68 5.93
N GLY A 213 -4.16 -7.77 6.39
CA GLY A 213 -4.88 -8.95 6.89
C GLY A 213 -5.55 -9.87 5.87
N ALA A 214 -5.62 -9.51 4.59
CA ALA A 214 -6.14 -10.37 3.53
C ALA A 214 -5.23 -11.57 3.26
N LYS A 215 -5.82 -12.76 3.18
CA LYS A 215 -5.13 -14.04 3.11
C LYS A 215 -5.76 -15.05 2.15
N SER A 216 -6.94 -14.82 1.59
CA SER A 216 -7.56 -15.77 0.68
C SER A 216 -8.32 -15.11 -0.49
N LEU A 217 -8.81 -15.92 -1.44
CA LEU A 217 -9.68 -15.44 -2.51
C LEU A 217 -11.03 -14.98 -1.96
N GLU A 218 -11.52 -15.61 -0.89
CA GLU A 218 -12.74 -15.22 -0.19
C GLU A 218 -12.62 -13.81 0.39
N ASP A 219 -11.43 -13.37 0.81
CA ASP A 219 -11.22 -11.98 1.25
C ASP A 219 -11.40 -10.98 0.09
N LEU A 220 -11.00 -11.32 -1.14
CA LEU A 220 -11.26 -10.48 -2.32
C LEU A 220 -12.77 -10.37 -2.61
N ILE A 221 -13.48 -11.49 -2.52
CA ILE A 221 -14.93 -11.55 -2.74
C ILE A 221 -15.64 -10.74 -1.64
N HIS A 222 -15.28 -10.98 -0.38
CA HIS A 222 -15.85 -10.31 0.78
C HIS A 222 -15.59 -8.80 0.74
N CYS A 223 -14.36 -8.37 0.45
CA CYS A 223 -14.02 -6.95 0.30
C CYS A 223 -14.87 -6.28 -0.79
N LYS A 224 -15.06 -6.95 -1.95
CA LYS A 224 -15.95 -6.46 -3.01
C LYS A 224 -17.40 -6.31 -2.51
N GLU A 225 -17.91 -7.28 -1.77
CA GLU A 225 -19.27 -7.26 -1.22
C GLU A 225 -19.47 -6.12 -0.22
N ILE A 226 -18.61 -6.02 0.80
CA ILE A 226 -18.78 -5.00 1.85
C ILE A 226 -18.45 -3.58 1.38
N SER A 227 -17.67 -3.43 0.31
CA SER A 227 -17.33 -2.12 -0.27
C SER A 227 -18.21 -1.72 -1.46
N ASN A 228 -19.16 -2.56 -1.88
CA ASN A 228 -19.91 -2.40 -3.13
C ASN A 228 -18.99 -2.17 -4.35
N GLY A 229 -17.85 -2.86 -4.40
CA GLY A 229 -16.90 -2.79 -5.50
C GLY A 229 -16.08 -1.50 -5.58
N LYS A 230 -16.01 -0.71 -4.50
CA LYS A 230 -15.32 0.60 -4.46
C LYS A 230 -13.89 0.54 -3.90
N ILE A 231 -13.56 -0.50 -3.15
CA ILE A 231 -12.23 -0.65 -2.53
C ILE A 231 -11.48 -1.75 -3.26
N ASP A 232 -10.26 -1.44 -3.70
CA ASP A 232 -9.31 -2.43 -4.21
C ASP A 232 -8.59 -3.10 -3.04
N LEU A 233 -8.14 -4.34 -3.23
CA LEU A 233 -7.54 -5.14 -2.15
C LEU A 233 -6.15 -5.64 -2.52
N THR A 234 -5.21 -5.40 -1.61
CA THR A 234 -3.85 -5.94 -1.70
C THR A 234 -3.75 -7.27 -0.98
N ILE A 235 -3.14 -8.25 -1.66
CA ILE A 235 -2.69 -9.50 -1.05
C ILE A 235 -1.20 -9.66 -1.34
N GLY A 236 -0.39 -9.79 -0.30
CA GLY A 236 1.06 -9.99 -0.39
C GLY A 236 1.46 -11.40 0.04
N SER A 237 1.98 -11.53 1.24
CA SER A 237 2.57 -12.77 1.81
C SER A 237 1.70 -14.03 1.77
N ALA A 238 0.39 -13.91 1.63
CA ALA A 238 -0.50 -15.06 1.50
C ALA A 238 -0.50 -15.70 0.10
N LEU A 239 -0.01 -14.99 -0.92
CA LEU A 239 0.11 -15.49 -2.29
C LEU A 239 1.16 -16.59 -2.39
N ASP A 240 0.82 -17.65 -3.13
CA ASP A 240 1.76 -18.70 -3.53
C ASP A 240 2.99 -18.16 -4.29
N LEU A 241 2.80 -17.07 -5.03
CA LEU A 241 3.84 -16.31 -5.71
C LEU A 241 4.99 -15.87 -4.77
N PHE A 242 4.67 -15.67 -3.48
CA PHE A 242 5.63 -15.33 -2.43
C PHE A 242 5.76 -16.44 -1.37
N GLY A 243 5.54 -17.70 -1.75
CA GLY A 243 5.65 -18.87 -0.85
C GLY A 243 4.50 -19.02 0.14
N GLY A 244 3.48 -18.16 0.05
CA GLY A 244 2.24 -18.28 0.82
C GLY A 244 1.41 -19.49 0.42
N LYS A 245 0.41 -19.81 1.24
CA LYS A 245 -0.53 -20.93 1.00
C LYS A 245 -1.99 -20.50 1.08
N GLY A 246 -2.23 -19.20 1.19
CA GLY A 246 -3.57 -18.65 1.42
C GLY A 246 -4.37 -18.49 0.13
N VAL A 247 -3.72 -18.08 -0.95
CA VAL A 247 -4.36 -17.92 -2.27
C VAL A 247 -3.37 -18.09 -3.42
N LYS A 248 -3.86 -18.60 -4.55
CA LYS A 248 -3.07 -18.70 -5.78
C LYS A 248 -3.12 -17.41 -6.57
N TYR A 249 -1.97 -16.94 -7.05
CA TYR A 249 -1.88 -15.77 -7.92
C TYR A 249 -2.83 -15.84 -9.12
N ASP A 250 -2.86 -16.98 -9.81
CA ASP A 250 -3.72 -17.19 -10.98
C ASP A 250 -5.22 -17.00 -10.67
N ASP A 251 -5.65 -17.31 -9.44
CA ASP A 251 -7.05 -17.14 -9.05
C ASP A 251 -7.38 -15.66 -8.79
N CYS A 252 -6.43 -14.90 -8.24
CA CYS A 252 -6.54 -13.44 -8.16
C CYS A 252 -6.56 -12.77 -9.56
N VAL A 253 -5.76 -13.28 -10.51
CA VAL A 253 -5.78 -12.81 -11.91
C VAL A 253 -7.15 -13.07 -12.54
N LYS A 254 -7.71 -14.27 -12.38
CA LYS A 254 -9.06 -14.60 -12.87
C LYS A 254 -10.12 -13.73 -12.23
N PHE A 255 -10.01 -13.47 -10.93
CA PHE A 255 -10.91 -12.54 -10.23
C PHE A 255 -10.91 -11.17 -10.89
N ASN A 256 -9.74 -10.59 -11.17
CA ASN A 256 -9.63 -9.30 -11.86
C ASN A 256 -10.26 -9.33 -13.25
N LYS A 257 -9.97 -10.36 -14.06
CA LYS A 257 -10.53 -10.51 -15.41
C LYS A 257 -12.07 -10.60 -15.40
N ALA A 258 -12.67 -11.13 -14.33
CA ALA A 258 -14.11 -11.18 -14.17
C ALA A 258 -14.76 -9.83 -13.82
N GLN A 259 -13.98 -8.79 -13.51
CA GLN A 259 -14.49 -7.45 -13.18
C GLN A 259 -14.58 -6.49 -14.39
N GLY A 260 -14.09 -6.91 -15.56
CA GLY A 260 -13.90 -6.06 -16.76
C GLY A 260 -12.58 -5.29 -16.75
#